data_AF-A0A094FHD2-F1
#
_entry.id   AF-A0A094FHD2-F1
#
_cell.length_a   1.000
_cell.length_b   1.000
_cell.length_c   1.000
_cell.angle_alpha   90.00
_cell.angle_beta   90.00
_cell.angle_gamma   90.00
#
_symmetry.space_group_name_H-M   'P 1'
#
loop_
_entity.id
_entity.type
_entity.pdbx_description
1 polymer ?
#
loop_
_entity_poly.entity_id
_entity_poly.type
_entity_poly.pdbx_seq_one_letter_code
_entity_poly.pdbx_strand_id
1 'polypeptide(L)'
;MQYSFVNTKVSQVVEYAFQALALDDHRAAFAPAVWEQPHHPAHLKTLAQAWFPGVHSNIGGAGGYDDQSLANDTLAWMLAQLQTLDVSDDGKPLLDFDSSYLDWIFSLNVSHCNNTPSVGGYRGWALGKMDETLTTAYSFVGDVKPWAGWENWRDWAHPGDLARTPGQYESYSAKTGRKTKSHHPLVGSNETIHPSARVRVACGGKGLDDKGAYFPRGLEGFKIIGPEGADMRDPLAEGFKWVGKDSHGRDVVIEECRLGVMEVALLVASRKAVEEAEAKKGVRGEQVEWEKGDV
;
A
#
# COMPACT_ATOMS: atom_id res chain seq x y z
N MET A 1 -8.99 16.03 -27.84
CA MET A 1 -7.83 16.18 -26.94
C MET A 1 -7.10 14.84 -26.91
N GLN A 2 -5.85 14.81 -27.37
CA GLN A 2 -5.01 13.61 -27.31
C GLN A 2 -4.32 13.65 -25.94
N TYR A 3 -4.75 12.80 -25.01
CA TYR A 3 -4.10 12.70 -23.70
C TYR A 3 -2.73 12.05 -23.90
N SER A 4 -1.66 12.72 -23.47
CA SER A 4 -0.30 12.16 -23.48
C SER A 4 0.26 12.11 -22.06
N PHE A 5 1.00 11.04 -21.76
CA PHE A 5 1.75 10.95 -20.50
C PHE A 5 2.74 12.11 -20.40
N VAL A 6 2.60 12.93 -19.35
CA VAL A 6 3.29 14.22 -19.30
C VAL A 6 4.75 14.07 -18.86
N ASN A 7 5.02 13.37 -17.76
CA ASN A 7 6.38 13.09 -17.27
C ASN A 7 6.35 12.24 -15.97
N THR A 8 7.46 11.61 -15.61
CA THR A 8 7.75 11.12 -14.23
C THR A 8 8.31 12.23 -13.33
N LYS A 9 8.79 13.33 -13.90
CA LYS A 9 9.32 14.48 -13.15
C LYS A 9 8.21 15.25 -12.48
N VAL A 10 8.38 15.52 -11.19
CA VAL A 10 7.55 16.49 -10.47
C VAL A 10 7.69 17.87 -11.13
N SER A 11 6.62 18.65 -11.15
CA SER A 11 6.64 20.01 -11.70
C SER A 11 7.48 20.95 -10.82
N GLN A 12 8.23 21.87 -11.43
CA GLN A 12 9.09 22.82 -10.71
C GLN A 12 8.31 23.77 -9.77
N VAL A 13 6.99 23.92 -9.98
CA VAL A 13 6.11 24.77 -9.16
C VAL A 13 5.45 24.04 -7.98
N VAL A 14 5.63 22.73 -7.87
CA VAL A 14 5.09 21.94 -6.75
C VAL A 14 6.06 22.02 -5.58
N GLU A 15 5.55 22.35 -4.39
CA GLU A 15 6.32 22.40 -3.15
C GLU A 15 6.34 21.05 -2.42
N TYR A 16 5.23 20.31 -2.44
CA TYR A 16 5.06 19.03 -1.73
C TYR A 16 4.47 17.98 -2.65
N ALA A 17 5.12 16.83 -2.74
CA ALA A 17 4.68 15.69 -3.53
C ALA A 17 4.70 14.42 -2.66
N PHE A 18 3.52 13.84 -2.44
CA PHE A 18 3.33 12.63 -1.64
C PHE A 18 2.65 11.56 -2.49
N GLN A 19 3.21 10.35 -2.53
CA GLN A 19 2.67 9.24 -3.31
C GLN A 19 2.63 7.96 -2.49
N ALA A 20 1.42 7.40 -2.31
CA ALA A 20 1.25 6.04 -1.81
C ALA A 20 1.18 5.06 -2.99
N LEU A 21 1.99 4.01 -2.95
CA LEU A 21 2.20 3.06 -4.04
C LEU A 21 1.82 1.63 -3.62
N ALA A 22 1.19 0.88 -4.52
CA ALA A 22 0.78 -0.50 -4.28
C ALA A 22 1.90 -1.49 -4.64
N LEU A 23 2.34 -2.33 -3.68
CA LEU A 23 3.35 -3.37 -3.90
C LEU A 23 2.82 -4.57 -4.69
N ASP A 24 1.57 -4.94 -4.45
CA ASP A 24 1.01 -6.23 -4.88
C ASP A 24 0.11 -6.12 -6.12
N ASP A 25 -0.07 -4.92 -6.66
CA ASP A 25 -0.71 -4.76 -7.95
C ASP A 25 0.22 -5.24 -9.06
N HIS A 26 -0.21 -6.17 -9.89
CA HIS A 26 0.62 -6.74 -10.95
C HIS A 26 0.11 -6.42 -12.36
N ARG A 27 -0.98 -5.64 -12.49
CA ARG A 27 -1.57 -5.36 -13.80
C ARG A 27 -0.69 -4.36 -14.55
N ALA A 28 -0.29 -4.70 -15.79
CA ALA A 28 0.54 -3.82 -16.61
C ALA A 28 -0.15 -2.47 -16.92
N ALA A 29 -1.46 -2.47 -17.11
CA ALA A 29 -2.25 -1.26 -17.34
C ALA A 29 -2.22 -0.28 -16.14
N PHE A 30 -1.91 -0.78 -14.95
CA PHE A 30 -1.80 -0.01 -13.70
C PHE A 30 -0.36 0.11 -13.23
N ALA A 31 0.62 0.02 -14.14
CA ALA A 31 2.01 0.25 -13.81
C ALA A 31 2.18 1.67 -13.20
N PRO A 32 2.83 1.79 -12.04
CA PRO A 32 2.92 3.08 -11.37
C PRO A 32 3.86 4.01 -12.14
N ALA A 33 3.46 5.28 -12.21
CA ALA A 33 4.36 6.36 -12.57
C ALA A 33 5.02 6.88 -11.29
N VAL A 34 6.15 6.25 -10.91
CA VAL A 34 6.98 6.70 -9.79
C VAL A 34 7.59 8.04 -10.14
N TRP A 35 7.56 8.97 -9.19
CA TRP A 35 8.04 10.32 -9.41
C TRP A 35 9.55 10.43 -9.20
N GLU A 36 10.16 11.43 -9.84
CA GLU A 36 11.56 11.80 -9.66
C GLU A 36 11.68 13.30 -9.43
N GLN A 37 12.81 13.72 -8.84
CA GLN A 37 13.04 15.13 -8.55
C GLN A 37 13.01 16.00 -9.84
N PRO A 38 12.47 17.22 -9.76
CA PRO A 38 12.50 18.18 -10.85
C PRO A 38 13.94 18.61 -11.15
N HIS A 39 14.15 19.14 -12.35
CA HIS A 39 15.38 19.88 -12.63
C HIS A 39 15.42 21.18 -11.84
N HIS A 40 16.60 21.58 -11.36
CA HIS A 40 16.76 22.86 -10.69
C HIS A 40 16.84 24.02 -11.70
N PRO A 41 16.35 25.23 -11.32
CA PRO A 41 15.73 25.58 -10.04
C PRO A 41 14.29 25.01 -9.88
N ALA A 42 13.90 24.65 -8.66
CA ALA A 42 12.58 24.12 -8.34
C ALA A 42 12.15 24.53 -6.92
N HIS A 43 10.84 24.65 -6.69
CA HIS A 43 10.24 24.96 -5.40
C HIS A 43 10.00 23.74 -4.51
N LEU A 44 10.33 22.54 -5.00
CA LEU A 44 10.09 21.28 -4.31
C LEU A 44 10.86 21.25 -2.98
N LYS A 45 10.10 21.20 -1.89
CA LYS A 45 10.58 21.06 -0.51
C LYS A 45 10.57 19.60 -0.08
N THR A 46 9.50 18.87 -0.40
CA THR A 46 9.36 17.45 -0.03
C THR A 46 8.86 16.60 -1.20
N LEU A 47 9.57 15.50 -1.45
CA LEU A 47 9.09 14.36 -2.24
C LEU A 47 9.20 13.12 -1.37
N ALA A 48 8.05 12.53 -1.02
CA ALA A 48 7.99 11.26 -0.28
C ALA A 48 7.09 10.27 -1.03
N GLN A 49 7.62 9.09 -1.29
CA GLN A 49 6.91 8.01 -1.95
C GLN A 49 7.03 6.76 -1.09
N ALA A 50 5.91 6.18 -0.68
CA ALA A 50 5.89 5.02 0.19
C ALA A 50 5.15 3.86 -0.46
N TRP A 51 5.76 2.68 -0.42
CA TRP A 51 5.23 1.44 -0.94
C TRP A 51 4.50 0.67 0.17
N PHE A 52 3.25 0.30 -0.10
CA PHE A 52 2.35 -0.35 0.85
C PHE A 52 1.94 -1.75 0.37
N PRO A 53 1.69 -2.70 1.30
CA PRO A 53 1.09 -3.98 0.99
C PRO A 53 -0.35 -3.78 0.48
N GLY A 54 -0.71 -4.43 -0.61
CA GLY A 54 -2.04 -4.31 -1.24
C GLY A 54 -2.01 -4.08 -2.74
N VAL A 55 -3.17 -4.27 -3.38
CA VAL A 55 -3.42 -3.91 -4.79
C VAL A 55 -3.91 -2.45 -4.90
N HIS A 56 -4.09 -1.94 -6.13
CA HIS A 56 -4.45 -0.54 -6.37
C HIS A 56 -5.58 0.00 -5.48
N SER A 57 -6.67 -0.75 -5.36
CA SER A 57 -7.84 -0.36 -4.56
C SER A 57 -7.62 -0.42 -3.05
N ASN A 58 -6.70 -1.27 -2.58
CA ASN A 58 -6.30 -1.29 -1.17
C ASN A 58 -5.51 -0.03 -0.80
N ILE A 59 -4.85 0.62 -1.76
CA ILE A 59 -4.05 1.82 -1.50
C ILE A 59 -4.87 3.10 -1.68
N GLY A 60 -5.62 3.19 -2.78
CA GLY A 60 -6.42 4.38 -3.10
C GLY A 60 -7.80 4.41 -2.43
N GLY A 61 -8.28 3.28 -1.93
CA GLY A 61 -9.67 3.08 -1.56
C GLY A 61 -10.56 2.89 -2.79
N ALA A 62 -11.53 1.98 -2.72
CA ALA A 62 -12.55 1.85 -3.74
C ALA A 62 -13.85 1.33 -3.13
N GLY A 63 -14.98 1.89 -3.58
CA GLY A 63 -16.30 1.34 -3.27
C GLY A 63 -16.44 -0.03 -3.93
N GLY A 64 -16.65 -1.08 -3.13
CA GLY A 64 -16.85 -2.46 -3.61
C GLY A 64 -15.96 -3.52 -2.98
N TYR A 65 -14.96 -3.14 -2.17
CA TYR A 65 -14.23 -4.09 -1.33
C TYR A 65 -14.78 -4.07 0.09
N ASP A 66 -15.01 -5.26 0.64
CA ASP A 66 -15.56 -5.43 1.98
C ASP A 66 -14.53 -5.08 3.08
N ASP A 67 -13.23 -5.16 2.78
CA ASP A 67 -12.16 -4.79 3.71
C ASP A 67 -11.40 -3.55 3.23
N GLN A 68 -11.55 -2.44 3.98
CA GLN A 68 -10.90 -1.16 3.72
C GLN A 68 -9.75 -0.86 4.69
N SER A 69 -9.33 -1.83 5.50
CA SER A 69 -8.31 -1.60 6.55
C SER A 69 -6.95 -1.17 5.98
N LEU A 70 -6.51 -1.74 4.85
CA LEU A 70 -5.26 -1.31 4.18
C LEU A 70 -5.37 0.11 3.61
N ALA A 71 -6.57 0.52 3.16
CA ALA A 71 -6.80 1.88 2.66
C ALA A 71 -6.82 2.90 3.80
N ASN A 72 -7.23 2.48 5.00
CA ASN A 72 -7.09 3.31 6.20
C ASN A 72 -5.63 3.53 6.57
N ASP A 73 -4.77 2.50 6.44
CA ASP A 73 -3.34 2.62 6.70
C ASP A 73 -2.68 3.65 5.76
N THR A 74 -3.01 3.61 4.47
CA THR A 74 -2.47 4.55 3.47
C THR A 74 -3.04 5.95 3.61
N LEU A 75 -4.32 6.07 3.98
CA LEU A 75 -4.95 7.34 4.32
C LEU A 75 -4.25 7.97 5.53
N ALA A 76 -4.02 7.21 6.60
CA ALA A 76 -3.34 7.70 7.80
C ALA A 76 -1.93 8.22 7.47
N TRP A 77 -1.17 7.51 6.63
CA TRP A 77 0.12 7.99 6.16
C TRP A 77 0.01 9.30 5.37
N MET A 78 -0.96 9.41 4.46
CA MET A 78 -1.16 10.64 3.68
C MET A 78 -1.52 11.83 4.59
N LEU A 79 -2.40 11.61 5.58
CA LEU A 79 -2.76 12.61 6.57
C LEU A 79 -1.54 13.04 7.41
N ALA A 80 -0.70 12.09 7.81
CA ALA A 80 0.54 12.39 8.52
C ALA A 80 1.48 13.27 7.69
N GLN A 81 1.64 13.00 6.39
CA GLN A 81 2.45 13.85 5.50
C GLN A 81 1.91 15.29 5.42
N LEU A 82 0.59 15.44 5.40
CA LEU A 82 -0.09 16.74 5.31
C LEU A 82 -0.11 17.51 6.65
N GLN A 83 0.05 16.81 7.77
CA GLN A 83 0.12 17.42 9.10
C GLN A 83 1.54 17.69 9.59
N THR A 84 2.57 17.29 8.84
CA THR A 84 3.97 17.46 9.25
C THR A 84 4.27 18.93 9.59
N LEU A 85 4.59 19.19 10.86
CA LEU A 85 4.54 20.51 11.50
C LEU A 85 5.68 21.48 11.11
N ASP A 86 6.62 21.06 10.27
CA ASP A 86 7.85 21.83 9.96
C ASP A 86 8.00 22.19 8.48
N VAL A 87 6.92 22.08 7.69
CA VAL A 87 7.06 22.16 6.24
C VAL A 87 6.51 23.46 5.64
N SER A 88 5.49 24.09 6.23
CA SER A 88 5.00 25.38 5.75
C SER A 88 5.88 26.55 6.23
N ASP A 89 5.98 27.61 5.42
CA ASP A 89 6.74 28.81 5.79
C ASP A 89 6.19 29.51 7.06
N ASP A 90 4.97 29.17 7.49
CA ASP A 90 4.29 29.70 8.67
C ASP A 90 4.24 28.74 9.88
N GLY A 91 4.92 27.58 9.82
CA GLY A 91 5.04 26.63 10.92
C GLY A 91 3.72 25.94 11.32
N LYS A 92 2.83 25.73 10.34
CA LYS A 92 1.51 25.12 10.52
C LYS A 92 1.39 23.86 9.66
N PRO A 93 0.48 22.93 10.01
CA PRO A 93 0.17 21.82 9.11
C PRO A 93 -0.38 22.35 7.78
N LEU A 94 -0.09 21.65 6.68
CA LEU A 94 -0.61 21.99 5.35
C LEU A 94 -2.14 21.87 5.32
N LEU A 95 -2.65 20.84 5.99
CA LEU A 95 -4.08 20.63 6.21
C LEU A 95 -4.32 20.16 7.65
N ASP A 96 -5.38 20.69 8.25
CA ASP A 96 -5.87 20.25 9.55
C ASP A 96 -7.06 19.29 9.36
N PHE A 97 -7.21 18.31 10.24
CA PHE A 97 -8.19 17.24 10.11
C PHE A 97 -8.94 17.01 11.42
N ASP A 98 -10.24 16.75 11.31
CA ASP A 98 -11.06 16.39 12.45
C ASP A 98 -10.79 14.94 12.88
N SER A 99 -9.99 14.79 13.95
CA SER A 99 -9.69 13.50 14.57
C SER A 99 -10.94 12.68 14.92
N SER A 100 -12.04 13.33 15.33
CA SER A 100 -13.27 12.62 15.71
C SER A 100 -13.95 11.96 14.52
N TYR A 101 -13.85 12.59 13.34
CA TYR A 101 -14.35 12.02 12.10
C TYR A 101 -13.54 10.80 11.65
N LEU A 102 -12.21 10.85 11.83
CA LEU A 102 -11.32 9.73 11.54
C LEU A 102 -11.59 8.52 12.45
N ASP A 103 -11.74 8.76 13.76
CA ASP A 103 -12.11 7.72 14.73
C ASP A 103 -13.47 7.09 14.40
N TRP A 104 -14.41 7.92 13.96
CA TRP A 104 -15.74 7.46 13.53
C TRP A 104 -15.67 6.58 12.28
N ILE A 105 -14.96 7.00 11.22
CA ILE A 105 -14.74 6.19 10.01
C ILE A 105 -14.06 4.87 10.37
N PHE A 106 -13.01 4.91 11.19
CA PHE A 106 -12.30 3.71 11.62
C PHE A 106 -13.25 2.73 12.34
N SER A 107 -14.06 3.23 13.28
CA SER A 107 -15.04 2.44 14.01
C SER A 107 -16.09 1.81 13.09
N LEU A 108 -16.55 2.55 12.08
CA LEU A 108 -17.47 2.03 11.06
C LEU A 108 -16.82 0.90 10.24
N ASN A 109 -15.56 1.06 9.82
CA ASN A 109 -14.85 0.03 9.07
C ASN A 109 -14.64 -1.24 9.91
N VAL A 110 -14.25 -1.12 11.17
CA VAL A 110 -14.15 -2.26 12.10
C VAL A 110 -15.48 -2.98 12.25
N SER A 111 -16.57 -2.22 12.47
CA SER A 111 -17.92 -2.77 12.58
C SER A 111 -18.34 -3.48 11.30
N HIS A 112 -18.07 -2.90 10.13
CA HIS A 112 -18.36 -3.50 8.84
C HIS A 112 -17.58 -4.81 8.65
N CYS A 113 -16.26 -4.81 8.88
CA CYS A 113 -15.44 -6.02 8.77
C CYS A 113 -15.93 -7.14 9.68
N ASN A 114 -16.38 -6.81 10.90
CA ASN A 114 -16.91 -7.76 11.87
C ASN A 114 -18.28 -8.34 11.48
N ASN A 115 -19.09 -7.58 10.74
CA ASN A 115 -20.43 -7.99 10.33
C ASN A 115 -20.47 -8.63 8.93
N THR A 116 -19.39 -8.52 8.16
CA THR A 116 -19.31 -9.02 6.78
C THR A 116 -18.61 -10.39 6.73
N PRO A 117 -19.34 -11.49 6.43
CA PRO A 117 -18.78 -12.84 6.48
C PRO A 117 -17.62 -13.11 5.52
N SER A 118 -17.59 -12.44 4.36
CA SER A 118 -16.53 -12.54 3.35
C SER A 118 -15.18 -11.97 3.80
N VAL A 119 -15.17 -11.10 4.82
CA VAL A 119 -13.96 -10.55 5.44
C VAL A 119 -13.49 -11.42 6.59
N GLY A 120 -14.42 -12.00 7.35
CA GLY A 120 -14.12 -12.85 8.50
C GLY A 120 -13.68 -12.08 9.74
N GLY A 121 -14.05 -10.79 9.84
CA GLY A 121 -13.72 -9.94 10.98
C GLY A 121 -12.55 -8.99 10.73
N TYR A 122 -12.47 -7.94 11.54
CA TYR A 122 -11.32 -7.04 11.55
C TYR A 122 -10.06 -7.77 12.03
N ARG A 123 -8.96 -7.63 11.28
CA ARG A 123 -7.74 -8.43 11.45
C ARG A 123 -6.57 -7.68 12.10
N GLY A 124 -6.77 -6.39 12.38
CA GLY A 124 -5.73 -5.51 12.87
C GLY A 124 -4.97 -4.78 11.75
N TRP A 125 -4.15 -3.83 12.17
CA TRP A 125 -3.32 -2.96 11.33
C TRP A 125 -2.41 -3.79 10.43
N ALA A 126 -2.22 -3.37 9.17
CA ALA A 126 -1.45 -4.06 8.13
C ALA A 126 -1.94 -5.46 7.69
N LEU A 127 -2.91 -6.07 8.39
CA LEU A 127 -3.35 -7.46 8.17
C LEU A 127 -4.66 -7.59 7.40
N GLY A 128 -5.15 -6.48 6.84
CA GLY A 128 -6.34 -6.44 5.99
C GLY A 128 -6.31 -7.40 4.81
N LYS A 129 -7.49 -7.86 4.40
CA LYS A 129 -7.65 -8.70 3.22
C LYS A 129 -7.27 -7.96 1.94
N MET A 130 -6.57 -8.65 1.04
CA MET A 130 -6.31 -8.18 -0.31
C MET A 130 -7.07 -9.06 -1.29
N ASP A 131 -8.02 -8.49 -2.02
CA ASP A 131 -8.75 -9.22 -3.05
C ASP A 131 -8.18 -8.87 -4.43
N GLU A 132 -7.85 -9.89 -5.22
CA GLU A 132 -7.32 -9.75 -6.56
C GLU A 132 -8.44 -9.45 -7.56
N THR A 133 -9.01 -8.24 -7.55
CA THR A 133 -10.29 -8.03 -8.26
C THR A 133 -10.41 -6.71 -8.98
N LEU A 134 -9.74 -6.55 -10.12
CA LEU A 134 -10.19 -5.63 -11.17
C LEU A 134 -9.75 -6.07 -12.59
N THR A 135 -9.28 -7.31 -12.78
CA THR A 135 -9.08 -7.88 -14.13
C THR A 135 -10.40 -7.91 -14.89
N THR A 136 -11.53 -8.26 -14.26
CA THR A 136 -12.80 -8.39 -14.99
C THR A 136 -13.40 -7.06 -15.46
N ALA A 137 -13.22 -5.95 -14.73
CA ALA A 137 -13.83 -4.65 -15.09
C ALA A 137 -12.91 -3.71 -15.89
N TYR A 138 -11.59 -3.84 -15.77
CA TYR A 138 -10.63 -2.98 -16.50
C TYR A 138 -9.90 -3.67 -17.66
N SER A 139 -10.18 -4.95 -17.95
CA SER A 139 -9.72 -5.58 -19.20
C SER A 139 -10.43 -5.06 -20.47
N PHE A 140 -11.39 -4.13 -20.34
CA PHE A 140 -12.16 -3.60 -21.47
C PHE A 140 -11.51 -2.41 -22.20
N VAL A 141 -10.36 -1.91 -21.76
CA VAL A 141 -9.69 -0.77 -22.42
C VAL A 141 -8.49 -1.27 -23.24
N GLY A 142 -8.79 -2.00 -24.31
CA GLY A 142 -7.83 -2.46 -25.31
C GLY A 142 -8.53 -3.23 -26.43
N ASP A 143 -8.97 -2.51 -27.47
CA ASP A 143 -9.40 -3.01 -28.80
C ASP A 143 -9.82 -4.49 -28.91
N VAL A 144 -11.01 -4.84 -28.39
CA VAL A 144 -11.60 -6.17 -28.65
C VAL A 144 -12.26 -6.18 -30.02
N LYS A 145 -11.71 -6.95 -30.97
CA LYS A 145 -12.34 -7.20 -32.27
C LYS A 145 -13.56 -8.13 -32.09
N PRO A 146 -14.73 -7.79 -32.67
CA PRO A 146 -16.03 -8.41 -32.35
C PRO A 146 -16.25 -9.85 -32.85
N TRP A 147 -15.21 -10.60 -33.24
CA TRP A 147 -15.34 -11.93 -33.84
C TRP A 147 -14.67 -13.07 -33.06
N ALA A 148 -13.97 -12.79 -31.96
CA ALA A 148 -13.34 -13.83 -31.14
C ALA A 148 -14.35 -14.39 -30.11
N GLY A 149 -14.62 -15.70 -30.19
CA GLY A 149 -15.59 -16.40 -29.35
C GLY A 149 -15.28 -16.40 -27.84
N TRP A 150 -16.34 -16.57 -27.06
CA TRP A 150 -16.42 -16.50 -25.59
C TRP A 150 -15.58 -17.54 -24.82
N GLU A 151 -14.96 -18.51 -25.49
CA GLU A 151 -14.22 -19.61 -24.86
C GLU A 151 -12.74 -19.29 -24.59
N ASN A 152 -12.19 -18.19 -25.15
CA ASN A 152 -10.76 -17.87 -25.05
C ASN A 152 -10.44 -16.59 -24.25
N TRP A 153 -11.39 -16.02 -23.48
CA TRP A 153 -11.19 -14.73 -22.80
C TRP A 153 -10.10 -14.74 -21.72
N ARG A 154 -9.84 -15.91 -21.10
CA ARG A 154 -8.77 -16.08 -20.10
C ARG A 154 -7.38 -15.87 -20.68
N ASP A 155 -7.15 -16.25 -21.94
CA ASP A 155 -5.83 -16.13 -22.58
C ASP A 155 -5.52 -14.69 -23.05
N TRP A 156 -6.53 -13.82 -23.15
CA TRP A 156 -6.40 -12.43 -23.59
C TRP A 156 -6.40 -11.42 -22.43
N ALA A 157 -6.77 -11.85 -21.22
CA ALA A 157 -6.78 -11.04 -20.00
C ALA A 157 -5.40 -10.88 -19.34
N HIS A 158 -4.34 -11.45 -19.91
CA HIS A 158 -2.98 -11.36 -19.38
C HIS A 158 -2.00 -10.57 -20.28
N PRO A 159 -2.27 -9.30 -20.64
CA PRO A 159 -1.18 -8.40 -21.00
C PRO A 159 -0.41 -8.04 -19.72
N GLY A 160 0.54 -8.90 -19.34
CA GLY A 160 1.63 -8.60 -18.41
C GLY A 160 1.26 -8.68 -16.92
N ASP A 161 1.48 -9.85 -16.34
CA ASP A 161 1.71 -10.02 -14.91
C ASP A 161 3.08 -9.39 -14.56
N LEU A 162 3.07 -8.13 -14.13
CA LEU A 162 4.24 -7.30 -13.90
C LEU A 162 4.42 -7.04 -12.41
N ALA A 163 5.30 -7.81 -11.77
CA ALA A 163 5.78 -7.51 -10.43
C ALA A 163 6.31 -6.07 -10.36
N ARG A 164 5.95 -5.36 -9.29
CA ARG A 164 6.49 -4.02 -9.03
C ARG A 164 7.97 -4.11 -8.70
N THR A 165 8.71 -3.04 -8.96
CA THR A 165 10.17 -3.05 -8.76
C THR A 165 10.61 -1.81 -7.98
N PRO A 166 10.23 -1.72 -6.69
CA PRO A 166 10.59 -0.59 -5.84
C PRO A 166 12.08 -0.24 -5.94
N GLY A 167 12.40 1.05 -6.05
CA GLY A 167 13.77 1.56 -6.16
C GLY A 167 14.47 1.26 -7.49
N GLN A 168 13.80 0.64 -8.46
CA GLN A 168 14.38 0.20 -9.74
C GLN A 168 13.62 0.76 -10.95
N TYR A 169 12.72 1.71 -10.75
CA TYR A 169 11.98 2.35 -11.83
C TYR A 169 12.89 3.26 -12.67
N GLU A 170 12.51 3.42 -13.93
CA GLU A 170 13.25 4.16 -14.95
C GLU A 170 12.40 5.27 -15.55
N SER A 171 13.05 6.30 -16.06
CA SER A 171 12.36 7.42 -16.71
C SER A 171 11.59 6.98 -17.96
N TYR A 172 10.42 7.59 -18.17
CA TYR A 172 9.59 7.35 -19.34
C TYR A 172 9.73 8.50 -20.35
N SER A 173 9.67 8.17 -21.64
CA SER A 173 9.61 9.20 -22.69
C SER A 173 8.22 9.85 -22.73
N ALA A 174 8.14 11.13 -22.37
CA ALA A 174 6.91 11.94 -22.43
C ALA A 174 6.23 11.98 -23.82
N LYS A 175 7.01 11.78 -24.91
CA LYS A 175 6.45 11.77 -26.27
C LYS A 175 5.79 10.46 -26.67
N THR A 176 6.18 9.34 -26.04
CA THR A 176 5.79 8.00 -26.48
C THR A 176 5.18 7.15 -25.37
N GLY A 177 5.26 7.57 -24.11
CA GLY A 177 4.86 6.79 -22.94
C GLY A 177 5.64 5.49 -22.76
N ARG A 178 6.73 5.29 -23.52
CA ARG A 178 7.55 4.07 -23.50
C ARG A 178 8.82 4.29 -22.71
N LYS A 179 9.34 3.22 -22.12
CA LYS A 179 10.68 3.18 -21.52
C LYS A 179 11.72 3.62 -22.56
N THR A 180 12.66 4.45 -22.13
CA THR A 180 13.79 4.84 -22.99
C THR A 180 14.67 3.63 -23.27
N LYS A 181 15.29 3.56 -24.46
CA LYS A 181 16.22 2.47 -24.81
C LYS A 181 17.49 2.48 -23.96
N SER A 182 17.82 3.63 -23.38
CA SER A 182 18.87 3.78 -22.38
C SER A 182 18.26 3.63 -20.99
N HIS A 183 18.84 2.74 -20.19
CA HIS A 183 18.54 2.56 -18.77
C HIS A 183 18.90 3.84 -18.01
N HIS A 184 17.92 4.71 -17.77
CA HIS A 184 18.07 5.89 -16.93
C HIS A 184 17.24 5.68 -15.66
N PRO A 185 17.87 5.27 -14.55
CA PRO A 185 17.22 5.22 -13.25
C PRO A 185 16.61 6.57 -12.91
N LEU A 186 15.46 6.55 -12.21
CA LEU A 186 14.86 7.77 -11.70
C LEU A 186 15.83 8.49 -10.74
N VAL A 187 15.89 9.81 -10.84
CA VAL A 187 16.79 10.62 -10.01
C VAL A 187 16.06 11.09 -8.75
N GLY A 188 16.54 10.66 -7.59
CA GLY A 188 16.02 11.14 -6.29
C GLY A 188 14.55 10.82 -6.06
N SER A 189 14.09 9.60 -6.42
CA SER A 189 12.70 9.20 -6.22
C SER A 189 12.27 9.19 -4.75
N ASN A 190 13.21 9.09 -3.79
CA ASN A 190 12.88 9.08 -2.35
C ASN A 190 11.82 8.03 -2.00
N GLU A 191 11.92 6.86 -2.64
CA GLU A 191 11.06 5.72 -2.37
C GLU A 191 11.42 5.08 -1.03
N THR A 192 10.40 4.72 -0.27
CA THR A 192 10.48 4.02 1.01
C THR A 192 9.51 2.85 1.03
N ILE A 193 9.77 1.83 1.84
CA ILE A 193 8.78 0.80 2.14
C ILE A 193 8.03 1.20 3.41
N HIS A 194 6.72 1.12 3.42
CA HIS A 194 5.98 1.39 4.66
C HIS A 194 6.11 0.21 5.65
N PRO A 195 6.30 0.45 6.97
CA PRO A 195 6.48 -0.60 7.98
C PRO A 195 5.39 -1.68 7.98
N SER A 196 4.19 -1.37 7.49
CA SER A 196 3.10 -2.35 7.34
C SER A 196 3.49 -3.55 6.47
N ALA A 197 4.36 -3.40 5.48
CA ALA A 197 4.84 -4.51 4.67
C ALA A 197 5.65 -5.52 5.50
N ARG A 198 6.62 -5.03 6.29
CA ARG A 198 7.43 -5.86 7.20
C ARG A 198 6.57 -6.50 8.28
N VAL A 199 5.72 -5.71 8.94
CA VAL A 199 4.86 -6.23 10.02
C VAL A 199 3.91 -7.30 9.49
N ARG A 200 3.36 -7.12 8.29
CA ARG A 200 2.53 -8.15 7.64
C ARG A 200 3.32 -9.44 7.39
N VAL A 201 4.55 -9.36 6.90
CA VAL A 201 5.43 -10.54 6.73
C VAL A 201 5.71 -11.20 8.09
N ALA A 202 6.12 -10.42 9.09
CA ALA A 202 6.56 -10.93 10.40
C ALA A 202 5.42 -11.54 11.25
N CYS A 203 4.20 -11.04 11.07
CA CYS A 203 2.99 -11.56 11.71
C CYS A 203 2.33 -12.70 10.91
N GLY A 204 2.91 -13.13 9.78
CA GLY A 204 2.34 -14.19 8.96
C GLY A 204 1.01 -13.81 8.30
N GLY A 205 0.85 -12.53 7.96
CA GLY A 205 -0.29 -12.02 7.21
C GLY A 205 -0.47 -12.76 5.89
N LYS A 206 -1.68 -12.73 5.35
CA LYS A 206 -2.03 -13.51 4.15
C LYS A 206 -1.67 -12.76 2.87
N GLY A 207 -1.37 -13.53 1.82
CA GLY A 207 -1.18 -13.01 0.46
C GLY A 207 -2.49 -12.57 -0.21
N LEU A 208 -2.44 -12.39 -1.53
CA LEU A 208 -3.60 -12.13 -2.37
C LEU A 208 -4.66 -13.23 -2.20
N ASP A 209 -5.93 -12.83 -2.17
CA ASP A 209 -7.10 -13.69 -1.95
C ASP A 209 -7.01 -14.56 -0.67
N ASP A 210 -6.31 -14.07 0.35
CA ASP A 210 -5.99 -14.81 1.58
C ASP A 210 -5.20 -16.12 1.39
N LYS A 211 -4.52 -16.27 0.25
CA LYS A 211 -3.74 -17.47 -0.07
C LYS A 211 -2.29 -17.31 0.41
N GLY A 212 -1.79 -18.34 1.09
CA GLY A 212 -0.39 -18.43 1.49
C GLY A 212 0.05 -17.39 2.54
N ALA A 213 1.34 -17.43 2.87
CA ALA A 213 1.98 -16.38 3.65
C ALA A 213 2.32 -15.21 2.75
N TYR A 214 2.15 -13.99 3.25
CA TYR A 214 2.48 -12.77 2.53
C TYR A 214 3.99 -12.62 2.39
N PHE A 215 4.43 -12.40 1.15
CA PHE A 215 5.70 -11.77 0.84
C PHE A 215 5.51 -11.00 -0.47
N PRO A 216 5.86 -9.70 -0.52
CA PRO A 216 5.63 -8.89 -1.71
C PRO A 216 6.47 -9.40 -2.87
N ARG A 217 5.81 -9.77 -3.97
CA ARG A 217 6.47 -10.34 -5.16
C ARG A 217 7.55 -9.41 -5.73
N GLY A 218 7.31 -8.10 -5.66
CA GLY A 218 8.25 -7.09 -6.14
C GLY A 218 9.56 -6.98 -5.34
N LEU A 219 9.62 -7.62 -4.17
CA LEU A 219 10.80 -7.67 -3.31
C LEU A 219 11.30 -9.11 -3.13
N GLU A 220 10.88 -10.05 -3.98
CA GLU A 220 11.43 -11.41 -3.98
C GLU A 220 12.97 -11.37 -4.08
N GLY A 221 13.64 -12.11 -3.19
CA GLY A 221 15.11 -12.11 -3.07
C GLY A 221 15.69 -10.97 -2.21
N PHE A 222 14.88 -10.00 -1.79
CA PHE A 222 15.29 -9.00 -0.81
C PHE A 222 15.27 -9.59 0.60
N LYS A 223 16.12 -9.05 1.46
CA LYS A 223 16.19 -9.35 2.89
C LYS A 223 15.80 -8.11 3.69
N ILE A 224 14.97 -8.32 4.70
CA ILE A 224 14.66 -7.29 5.69
C ILE A 224 15.80 -7.26 6.71
N ILE A 225 16.45 -6.11 6.85
CA ILE A 225 17.56 -5.90 7.80
C ILE A 225 17.15 -4.78 8.74
N GLY A 226 17.09 -5.07 10.03
CA GLY A 226 16.81 -4.10 11.09
C GLY A 226 18.00 -3.88 12.02
N PRO A 227 17.88 -2.93 12.97
CA PRO A 227 18.84 -2.77 14.06
C PRO A 227 18.95 -4.05 14.89
N GLU A 228 20.10 -4.22 15.54
CA GLU A 228 20.34 -5.38 16.42
C GLU A 228 19.32 -5.41 17.57
N GLY A 229 18.64 -6.55 17.73
CA GLY A 229 17.61 -6.74 18.77
C GLY A 229 16.23 -6.14 18.45
N ALA A 230 16.03 -5.52 17.29
CA ALA A 230 14.72 -4.98 16.91
C ALA A 230 13.71 -6.10 16.60
N ASP A 231 12.47 -5.95 17.08
CA ASP A 231 11.38 -6.88 16.77
C ASP A 231 10.77 -6.56 15.40
N MET A 232 10.79 -7.54 14.49
CA MET A 232 10.18 -7.39 13.16
C MET A 232 8.65 -7.23 13.21
N ARG A 233 8.00 -7.57 14.32
CA ARG A 233 6.55 -7.41 14.50
C ARG A 233 6.17 -6.05 15.07
N ASP A 234 7.13 -5.31 15.64
CA ASP A 234 6.89 -4.00 16.20
C ASP A 234 6.75 -2.96 15.07
N PRO A 235 5.57 -2.37 14.86
CA PRO A 235 5.37 -1.33 13.85
C PRO A 235 6.10 -0.02 14.17
N LEU A 236 6.46 0.23 15.43
CA LEU A 236 7.15 1.45 15.86
C LEU A 236 8.68 1.33 15.78
N ALA A 237 9.21 0.13 15.57
CA ALA A 237 10.64 -0.09 15.45
C ALA A 237 11.18 0.54 14.15
N GLU A 238 12.12 1.47 14.29
CA GLU A 238 12.72 2.22 13.19
C GLU A 238 14.03 1.59 12.68
N GLY A 239 14.51 2.07 11.52
CA GLY A 239 15.83 1.71 10.98
C GLY A 239 15.87 0.40 10.19
N PHE A 240 14.70 -0.16 9.87
CA PHE A 240 14.58 -1.28 8.96
C PHE A 240 14.81 -0.85 7.51
N LYS A 241 15.39 -1.77 6.73
CA LYS A 241 15.65 -1.60 5.31
C LYS A 241 15.51 -2.92 4.57
N TRP A 242 15.11 -2.82 3.31
CA TRP A 242 14.98 -3.93 2.38
C TRP A 242 16.20 -3.92 1.47
N VAL A 243 17.03 -4.96 1.57
CA VAL A 243 18.30 -5.07 0.85
C VAL A 243 18.24 -6.24 -0.12
N GLY A 244 18.42 -5.96 -1.40
CA GLY A 244 18.40 -6.95 -2.46
C GLY A 244 19.31 -6.57 -3.61
N LYS A 245 19.10 -7.22 -4.75
CA LYS A 245 19.81 -6.92 -5.99
C LYS A 245 18.81 -6.67 -7.10
N ASP A 246 19.15 -5.75 -8.00
CA ASP A 246 18.37 -5.55 -9.22
C ASP A 246 18.65 -6.63 -10.27
N SER A 247 17.95 -6.54 -11.41
CA SER A 247 18.14 -7.44 -12.56
C SER A 247 19.55 -7.44 -13.15
N HIS A 248 20.38 -6.45 -12.83
CA HIS A 248 21.78 -6.34 -13.27
C HIS A 248 22.77 -6.71 -12.16
N GLY A 249 22.29 -7.20 -11.01
CA GLY A 249 23.10 -7.62 -9.87
C GLY A 249 23.62 -6.47 -8.98
N ARG A 250 23.18 -5.22 -9.23
CA ARG A 250 23.53 -4.06 -8.42
C ARG A 250 22.76 -4.09 -7.12
N ASP A 251 23.39 -3.66 -6.02
CA ASP A 251 22.75 -3.62 -4.72
C ASP A 251 21.66 -2.55 -4.70
N VAL A 252 20.48 -2.94 -4.21
CA VAL A 252 19.33 -2.05 -4.01
C VAL A 252 19.00 -2.06 -2.53
N VAL A 253 18.94 -0.86 -1.95
CA VAL A 253 18.56 -0.65 -0.56
C VAL A 253 17.39 0.31 -0.53
N ILE A 254 16.31 -0.08 0.13
CA ILE A 254 15.12 0.75 0.30
C ILE A 254 14.82 0.82 1.79
N GLU A 255 14.83 2.02 2.34
CA GLU A 255 14.58 2.24 3.75
C GLU A 255 13.08 2.19 4.06
N GLU A 256 12.75 1.84 5.30
CA GLU A 256 11.38 2.00 5.78
C GLU A 256 11.09 3.45 6.17
N CYS A 257 9.88 3.94 5.87
CA CYS A 257 9.45 5.23 6.37
C CYS A 257 9.10 5.16 7.87
N ARG A 258 9.08 6.32 8.52
CA ARG A 258 8.64 6.44 9.92
C ARG A 258 7.13 6.65 9.96
N LEU A 259 6.48 6.04 10.96
CA LEU A 259 5.07 6.30 11.22
C LEU A 259 4.90 7.70 11.80
N GLY A 260 4.05 8.51 11.18
CA GLY A 260 3.65 9.81 11.69
C GLY A 260 2.55 9.72 12.75
N VAL A 261 2.18 10.87 13.30
CA VAL A 261 1.24 10.98 14.43
C VAL A 261 -0.11 10.31 14.13
N MET A 262 -0.63 10.50 12.91
CA MET A 262 -1.91 9.90 12.50
C MET A 262 -1.84 8.38 12.36
N GLU A 263 -0.72 7.85 11.87
CA GLU A 263 -0.51 6.41 11.75
C GLU A 263 -0.39 5.75 13.12
N VAL A 264 0.30 6.40 14.06
CA VAL A 264 0.39 5.93 15.46
C VAL A 264 -0.99 5.94 16.13
N ALA A 265 -1.80 6.98 15.90
CA ALA A 265 -3.17 7.04 16.42
C ALA A 265 -4.03 5.88 15.87
N LEU A 266 -3.97 5.62 14.56
CA LEU A 266 -4.65 4.50 13.92
C LEU A 266 -4.18 3.15 14.49
N LEU A 267 -2.88 2.99 14.71
CA LEU A 267 -2.30 1.77 15.28
C LEU A 267 -2.85 1.49 16.70
N VAL A 268 -2.94 2.51 17.55
CA VAL A 268 -3.51 2.39 18.89
C VAL A 268 -5.00 2.00 18.82
N ALA A 269 -5.77 2.66 17.97
CA ALA A 269 -7.18 2.35 17.76
C ALA A 269 -7.37 0.90 17.24
N SER A 270 -6.52 0.48 16.31
CA SER A 270 -6.49 -0.88 15.77
C SER A 270 -6.22 -1.94 16.82
N ARG A 271 -5.19 -1.74 17.65
CA ARG A 271 -4.86 -2.66 18.74
C ARG A 271 -6.05 -2.84 19.69
N LYS A 272 -6.67 -1.73 20.11
CA LYS A 272 -7.85 -1.74 20.98
C LYS A 272 -9.02 -2.52 20.34
N ALA A 273 -9.28 -2.31 19.05
CA ALA A 273 -10.34 -3.01 18.34
C ALA A 273 -10.12 -4.53 18.28
N VAL A 274 -8.86 -4.98 18.10
CA VAL A 274 -8.50 -6.40 18.13
C VAL A 274 -8.68 -6.99 19.54
N GLU A 275 -8.17 -6.32 20.57
CA GLU A 275 -8.30 -6.73 21.97
C GLU A 275 -9.78 -6.87 22.40
N GLU A 276 -10.63 -5.92 22.00
CA GLU A 276 -12.08 -5.99 22.25
C GLU A 276 -12.76 -7.17 21.52
N ALA A 277 -12.32 -7.48 20.30
CA ALA A 277 -12.84 -8.62 19.55
C ALA A 277 -12.43 -9.96 20.17
N GLU A 278 -11.18 -10.07 20.67
CA GLU A 278 -10.69 -11.25 21.39
C GLU A 278 -11.41 -11.44 22.72
N ALA A 279 -11.62 -10.37 23.49
CA ALA A 279 -12.39 -10.42 24.74
C ALA A 279 -13.83 -10.93 24.51
N LYS A 280 -14.50 -10.46 23.44
CA LYS A 280 -15.83 -10.94 23.06
C LYS A 280 -15.84 -12.42 22.69
N LYS A 281 -14.78 -12.92 22.03
CA LYS A 281 -14.64 -14.36 21.73
C LYS A 281 -14.42 -15.19 23.00
N GLY A 282 -13.59 -14.71 23.93
CA GLY A 282 -13.35 -15.36 25.22
C GLY A 282 -14.61 -15.50 26.07
N VAL A 283 -15.38 -14.42 26.20
CA VAL A 283 -16.68 -14.43 26.92
C VAL A 283 -17.68 -15.39 26.28
N ARG A 284 -17.71 -15.48 24.94
CA ARG A 284 -18.59 -16.41 24.21
C ARG A 284 -18.13 -17.87 24.35
N GLY A 285 -16.83 -18.11 24.52
CA GLY A 285 -16.28 -19.44 24.81
C GLY A 285 -16.63 -19.92 26.22
N GLU A 286 -16.53 -19.04 27.22
CA GLU A 286 -16.95 -19.35 28.60
C GLU A 286 -18.47 -19.57 28.74
N GLN A 287 -19.29 -18.83 27.98
CA GLN A 287 -20.74 -19.06 27.94
C GLN A 287 -21.16 -20.36 27.24
N VAL A 288 -20.28 -20.99 26.45
CA VAL A 288 -20.58 -22.23 25.70
C VAL A 288 -20.08 -23.49 26.43
N GLU A 289 -19.32 -23.37 27.52
CA GLU A 289 -18.88 -24.53 28.33
C GLU A 289 -19.89 -24.99 29.40
N TRP A 290 -21.04 -24.34 29.57
CA TRP A 290 -22.04 -24.71 30.59
C TRP A 290 -23.38 -25.12 29.99
N GLU A 291 -23.42 -26.27 29.31
CA GLU A 291 -24.63 -27.09 29.18
C GLU A 291 -24.27 -28.51 28.66
N LYS A 292 -23.53 -29.27 29.46
CA LYS A 292 -23.58 -30.74 29.43
C LYS A 292 -23.65 -31.25 30.86
N GLY A 293 -24.87 -31.38 31.34
CA GLY A 293 -25.20 -31.96 32.63
C GLY A 293 -26.64 -32.48 32.63
N ASP A 294 -26.75 -33.76 32.26
CA ASP A 294 -27.75 -34.79 32.59
C ASP A 294 -29.23 -34.42 32.84
N VAL A 295 -30.11 -34.94 31.97
CA VAL A 295 -31.30 -35.74 32.34
C VAL A 295 -31.47 -36.90 31.36
#